data_AF-A0A800G1W1-F1
#
_entry.id   AF-A0A800G1W1-F1
#
_cell.length_a   1.000
_cell.length_b   1.000
_cell.length_c   1.000
_cell.angle_alpha   90.00
_cell.angle_beta   90.00
_cell.angle_gamma   90.00
#
_symmetry.space_group_name_H-M   'P 1'
#
loop_
_entity.id
_entity.type
_entity.pdbx_description
1 polymer ?
#
loop_
_entity_poly.entity_id
_entity_poly.type
_entity_poly.pdbx_seq_one_letter_code
_entity_poly.pdbx_strand_id
1 'polypeptide(L)'
;MKSAWLILCTCTVFFVGCGLPPGQKLLTLEIHQAEVIVLETHFDADDTSTTSELWDASGERPFSTQVAAPALQPTDADSLRAHLSGPVEIRIVHVDYLEASASLNNLILVRSSPTADDWHLPAAEIQRAKKASGL
;
A
#
# COMPACT_ATOMS: atom_id res chain seq x y z
N MET A 1 -11.85 75.77 3.35
CA MET A 1 -12.59 74.51 3.59
C MET A 1 -12.65 73.71 2.30
N LYS A 2 -11.73 72.77 2.06
CA LYS A 2 -11.82 71.75 1.01
C LYS A 2 -11.11 70.49 1.50
N SER A 3 -11.76 69.37 1.23
CA SER A 3 -11.76 68.13 2.01
C SER A 3 -10.58 67.22 1.71
N ALA A 4 -10.03 66.57 2.75
CA ALA A 4 -9.06 65.49 2.63
C ALA A 4 -9.78 64.17 2.31
N TRP A 5 -9.30 63.42 1.32
CA TRP A 5 -9.68 62.04 1.05
C TRP A 5 -8.48 61.15 1.36
N LEU A 6 -8.54 60.46 2.50
CA LEU A 6 -7.62 59.39 2.87
C LEU A 6 -8.17 58.09 2.28
N ILE A 7 -7.56 57.63 1.20
CA ILE A 7 -7.82 56.31 0.61
C ILE A 7 -7.11 55.29 1.49
N LEU A 8 -7.89 54.55 2.27
CA LEU A 8 -7.42 53.44 3.09
C LEU A 8 -7.15 52.24 2.18
N CYS A 9 -5.89 52.00 1.81
CA CYS A 9 -5.48 50.76 1.16
C CYS A 9 -5.56 49.61 2.16
N THR A 10 -6.60 48.79 2.05
CA THR A 10 -6.73 47.49 2.71
C THR A 10 -5.61 46.56 2.26
N CYS A 11 -4.63 46.31 3.14
CA CYS A 11 -3.65 45.24 2.98
C CYS A 11 -4.34 43.89 3.17
N THR A 12 -4.65 43.20 2.08
CA THR A 12 -5.08 41.80 2.09
C THR A 12 -3.86 40.94 2.45
N VAL A 13 -3.83 40.43 3.67
CA VAL A 13 -2.82 39.46 4.11
C VAL A 13 -3.16 38.12 3.43
N PHE A 14 -2.42 37.77 2.38
CA PHE A 14 -2.40 36.42 1.85
C PHE A 14 -1.77 35.51 2.91
N PHE A 15 -2.58 34.67 3.56
CA PHE A 15 -2.07 33.49 4.25
C PHE A 15 -1.50 32.56 3.18
N VAL A 16 -0.19 32.65 2.97
CA VAL A 16 0.57 31.59 2.32
C VAL A 16 0.50 30.41 3.28
N GLY A 17 -0.39 29.46 2.98
CA GLY A 17 -0.40 28.17 3.65
C GLY A 17 0.94 27.52 3.37
N CYS A 18 1.89 27.64 4.32
CA CYS A 18 3.08 26.82 4.35
C CYS A 18 2.64 25.38 4.62
N GLY A 19 2.20 24.68 3.57
CA GLY A 19 2.10 23.23 3.58
C GLY A 19 3.51 22.69 3.68
N LEU A 20 3.94 22.32 4.89
CA LEU A 20 5.08 21.43 5.03
C LEU A 20 4.81 20.20 4.16
N PRO A 21 5.82 19.67 3.45
CA PRO A 21 5.63 18.42 2.72
C PRO A 21 5.07 17.37 3.69
N PRO A 22 4.10 16.54 3.27
CA PRO A 22 3.59 15.49 4.12
C PRO A 22 4.75 14.63 4.59
N GLY A 23 4.69 14.20 5.85
CA GLY A 23 5.61 13.20 6.37
C GLY A 23 5.44 11.88 5.63
N GLN A 24 6.39 10.99 5.81
CA GLN A 24 6.38 9.64 5.23
C GLN A 24 6.32 8.63 6.37
N LYS A 25 5.54 7.57 6.19
CA LYS A 25 5.57 6.37 7.03
C LYS A 25 6.09 5.18 6.25
N LEU A 26 6.92 4.39 6.93
CA LEU A 26 7.38 3.10 6.45
C LEU A 26 6.34 2.04 6.83
N LEU A 27 5.81 1.35 5.84
CA LEU A 27 4.79 0.32 6.00
C LEU A 27 5.36 -1.06 5.66
N THR A 28 4.84 -2.07 6.34
CA THR A 28 5.07 -3.47 6.03
C THR A 28 3.77 -4.07 5.51
N LEU A 29 3.82 -4.64 4.31
CA LEU A 29 2.76 -5.48 3.77
C LEU A 29 3.09 -6.93 4.09
N GLU A 30 2.26 -7.57 4.89
CA GLU A 30 2.41 -8.95 5.31
C GLU A 30 1.30 -9.81 4.72
N ILE A 31 1.66 -10.98 4.19
CA ILE A 31 0.68 -12.02 3.85
C ILE A 31 0.84 -13.15 4.85
N HIS A 32 -0.22 -13.36 5.63
CA HIS A 32 -0.34 -14.43 6.60
C HIS A 32 -1.13 -15.59 6.00
N GLN A 33 -0.62 -16.80 6.22
CA GLN A 33 -1.37 -18.03 5.99
C GLN A 33 -1.42 -18.79 7.32
N ALA A 34 -2.62 -18.89 7.90
CA ALA A 34 -2.78 -19.21 9.31
C ALA A 34 -1.97 -18.23 10.20
N GLU A 35 -1.11 -18.72 11.08
CA GLU A 35 -0.34 -17.90 12.05
C GLU A 35 1.09 -17.58 11.57
N VAL A 36 1.39 -17.78 10.28
CA VAL A 36 2.75 -17.62 9.73
C VAL A 36 2.74 -16.58 8.61
N ILE A 37 3.68 -15.63 8.69
CA ILE A 37 3.98 -14.70 7.60
C ILE A 37 4.69 -15.48 6.49
N VAL A 38 4.03 -15.63 5.35
CA VAL A 38 4.60 -16.31 4.17
C VAL A 38 5.31 -15.35 3.23
N LEU A 39 4.88 -14.09 3.21
CA LEU A 39 5.48 -13.02 2.42
C LEU A 39 5.45 -11.71 3.18
N GLU A 40 6.49 -10.92 2.95
CA GLU A 40 6.56 -9.56 3.45
C GLU A 40 7.18 -8.63 2.41
N THR A 41 6.76 -7.37 2.40
CA THR A 41 7.49 -6.30 1.72
C THR A 41 7.35 -5.01 2.47
N HIS A 42 8.25 -4.08 2.19
CA HIS A 42 8.27 -2.76 2.79
C HIS A 42 8.02 -1.71 1.71
N PHE A 43 7.21 -0.71 2.03
CA PHE A 43 6.93 0.41 1.15
C PHE A 43 6.68 1.69 1.95
N ASP A 44 6.98 2.83 1.35
CA ASP A 44 6.72 4.14 1.94
C ASP A 44 5.38 4.67 1.43
N ALA A 45 4.66 5.40 2.27
CA ALA A 45 3.50 6.17 1.88
C ALA A 45 3.44 7.49 2.66
N ASP A 46 2.74 8.48 2.11
CA ASP A 46 2.50 9.74 2.81
C ASP A 46 1.72 9.46 4.10
N ASP A 47 2.05 10.17 5.19
CA ASP A 47 1.34 10.06 6.46
C ASP A 47 -0.15 10.42 6.34
N THR A 48 -0.51 11.18 5.30
CA THR A 48 -1.87 11.59 4.99
C THR A 48 -2.61 10.64 4.04
N SER A 49 -1.96 9.57 3.56
CA SER A 49 -2.59 8.61 2.65
C SER A 49 -3.78 7.91 3.29
N THR A 50 -4.86 7.81 2.53
CA THR A 50 -6.07 7.06 2.88
C THR A 50 -5.81 5.55 2.76
N THR A 51 -6.63 4.74 3.43
CA THR A 51 -6.56 3.27 3.34
C THR A 51 -6.62 2.76 1.90
N SER A 52 -7.40 3.41 1.02
CA SER A 52 -7.46 3.04 -0.40
C SER A 52 -6.14 3.30 -1.12
N GLU A 53 -5.48 4.43 -0.85
CA GLU A 53 -4.17 4.76 -1.45
C GLU A 53 -3.08 3.83 -0.91
N LEU A 54 -3.13 3.44 0.37
CA LEU A 54 -2.22 2.44 0.93
C LEU A 54 -2.32 1.10 0.21
N TRP A 55 -3.55 0.66 -0.11
CA TRP A 55 -3.75 -0.56 -0.90
C TRP A 55 -3.19 -0.43 -2.31
N ASP A 56 -3.34 0.71 -2.99
CA ASP A 56 -2.76 0.92 -4.32
C ASP A 56 -1.22 0.83 -4.27
N ALA A 57 -0.60 1.52 -3.31
CA ALA A 57 0.85 1.51 -3.12
C ALA A 57 1.40 0.11 -2.79
N SER A 58 0.62 -0.72 -2.08
CA SER A 58 1.03 -2.06 -1.64
C SER A 58 1.38 -3.03 -2.78
N GLY A 59 0.88 -2.80 -4.00
CA GLY A 59 1.19 -3.65 -5.16
C GLY A 59 2.40 -3.21 -5.99
N GLU A 60 3.00 -2.06 -5.66
CA GLU A 60 4.11 -1.51 -6.46
C GLU A 60 5.46 -2.14 -6.12
N ARG A 61 5.58 -2.79 -4.96
CA ARG A 61 6.82 -3.40 -4.47
C ARG A 61 6.72 -4.92 -4.51
N PRO A 62 7.77 -5.62 -4.97
CA PRO A 62 7.81 -7.07 -4.90
C PRO A 62 7.97 -7.54 -3.45
N PHE A 63 7.47 -8.73 -3.17
CA PHE A 63 7.65 -9.44 -1.91
C PHE A 63 9.03 -10.04 -1.77
N SER A 64 9.51 -10.03 -0.52
CA SER A 64 10.53 -10.96 -0.06
C SER A 64 9.84 -12.20 0.50
N THR A 65 10.39 -13.37 0.18
CA THR A 65 9.97 -14.62 0.82
C THR A 65 10.64 -14.74 2.18
N GLN A 66 9.85 -15.02 3.22
CA GLN A 66 10.38 -15.32 4.54
C GLN A 66 11.04 -16.72 4.50
N VAL A 67 12.25 -16.85 5.06
CA VAL A 67 13.07 -18.08 5.03
C VAL A 67 12.35 -19.29 5.63
N ALA A 68 11.39 -19.06 6.54
CA ALA A 68 10.62 -20.11 7.20
C ALA A 68 9.40 -20.61 6.41
N ALA A 69 9.00 -19.92 5.33
CA ALA A 69 7.87 -20.32 4.50
C ALA A 69 8.33 -21.23 3.34
N PRO A 70 7.50 -22.18 2.89
CA PRO A 70 7.77 -22.91 1.66
C PRO A 70 8.00 -21.92 0.52
N ALA A 71 9.09 -22.08 -0.23
CA ALA A 71 9.38 -21.22 -1.37
C ALA A 71 8.17 -21.18 -2.30
N LEU A 72 7.70 -19.97 -2.63
CA LEU A 72 6.61 -19.76 -3.58
C LEU A 72 6.90 -20.50 -4.88
N GLN A 73 6.07 -21.50 -5.15
CA GLN A 73 6.16 -22.26 -6.38
C GLN A 73 5.27 -21.62 -7.44
N PRO A 74 5.79 -21.38 -8.66
CA PRO A 74 4.95 -21.02 -9.77
C PRO A 74 3.96 -22.17 -10.07
N THR A 75 2.83 -21.83 -10.67
CA THR A 75 1.86 -22.82 -11.12
C THR A 75 2.38 -23.60 -12.32
N ASP A 76 2.05 -24.88 -12.43
CA ASP A 76 2.47 -25.74 -13.56
C ASP A 76 1.99 -25.20 -14.92
N ALA A 77 0.84 -24.50 -14.92
CA ALA A 77 0.23 -23.95 -16.13
C ALA A 77 0.84 -22.60 -16.56
N ASP A 78 1.37 -21.82 -15.61
CA ASP A 78 1.93 -20.49 -15.87
C ASP A 78 3.10 -20.22 -14.92
N SER A 79 4.31 -20.22 -15.50
CA SER A 79 5.55 -19.93 -14.79
C SER A 79 5.62 -18.51 -14.22
N LEU A 80 4.76 -17.58 -14.65
CA LEU A 80 4.73 -16.20 -14.16
C LEU A 80 3.74 -16.00 -13.02
N ARG A 81 3.01 -17.04 -12.61
CA ARG A 81 1.99 -16.96 -11.56
C ARG A 81 2.29 -17.94 -10.45
N ALA A 82 2.04 -17.54 -9.21
CA ALA A 82 2.02 -18.42 -8.05
C ALA A 82 0.66 -18.27 -7.34
N HIS A 83 0.15 -19.37 -6.81
CA HIS A 83 -1.13 -19.41 -6.11
C HIS A 83 -0.93 -19.76 -4.64
N LEU A 84 -1.33 -18.86 -3.75
CA LEU A 84 -1.50 -19.19 -2.34
C LEU A 84 -2.91 -19.70 -2.13
N SER A 85 -3.02 -21.03 -2.10
CA SER A 85 -4.30 -21.73 -1.98
C SER A 85 -4.85 -21.64 -0.56
N GLY A 86 -6.16 -21.49 -0.44
CA GLY A 86 -6.83 -21.36 0.85
C GLY A 86 -6.88 -19.92 1.38
N PRO A 87 -7.29 -19.74 2.65
CA PRO A 87 -7.46 -18.44 3.27
C PRO A 87 -6.10 -17.81 3.58
N VAL A 88 -5.97 -16.55 3.21
CA VAL A 88 -4.85 -15.68 3.58
C VAL A 88 -5.39 -14.39 4.16
N GLU A 89 -4.64 -13.82 5.09
CA GLU A 89 -4.87 -12.47 5.60
C GLU A 89 -3.74 -11.57 5.12
N ILE A 90 -4.10 -10.48 4.44
CA ILE A 90 -3.17 -9.47 3.98
C ILE A 90 -3.27 -8.31 4.95
N ARG A 91 -2.15 -7.90 5.55
CA ARG A 91 -2.07 -6.82 6.53
C ARG A 91 -1.12 -5.74 6.05
N ILE A 92 -1.52 -4.48 6.19
CA ILE A 92 -0.64 -3.31 6.06
C ILE A 92 -0.39 -2.80 7.47
N VAL A 93 0.86 -2.82 7.90
CA VAL A 93 1.28 -2.52 9.27
C VAL A 93 2.25 -1.34 9.26
N HIS A 94 2.08 -0.41 10.19
CA HIS A 94 3.04 0.64 10.50
C HIS A 94 3.62 0.39 11.88
N VAL A 95 4.87 -0.08 11.94
CA VAL A 95 5.52 -0.53 13.19
C VAL A 95 4.69 -1.65 13.84
N ASP A 96 3.86 -1.35 14.83
CA ASP A 96 2.98 -2.30 15.53
C ASP A 96 1.48 -1.99 15.33
N TYR A 97 1.16 -1.00 14.49
CA TYR A 97 -0.20 -0.54 14.24
C TYR A 97 -0.74 -1.10 12.93
N LEU A 98 -1.92 -1.74 12.99
CA LEU A 98 -2.61 -2.23 11.81
C LEU A 98 -3.32 -1.07 11.09
N GLU A 99 -2.84 -0.72 9.90
CA GLU A 99 -3.40 0.33 9.05
C GLU A 99 -4.56 -0.18 8.19
N ALA A 100 -4.42 -1.39 7.64
CA ALA A 100 -5.42 -2.04 6.83
C ALA A 100 -5.29 -3.56 6.90
N SER A 101 -6.42 -4.26 6.72
CA SER A 101 -6.40 -5.72 6.53
C SER A 101 -7.47 -6.18 5.56
N ALA A 102 -7.21 -7.29 4.90
CA ALA A 102 -8.16 -7.96 4.02
C ALA A 102 -7.96 -9.48 4.07
N SER A 103 -9.05 -10.22 4.21
CA SER A 103 -9.02 -11.68 4.10
C SER A 103 -9.44 -12.09 2.69
N LEU A 104 -8.56 -12.83 2.00
CA LEU A 104 -8.82 -13.37 0.68
C LEU A 104 -8.64 -14.89 0.68
N ASN A 105 -9.28 -15.55 -0.28
CA ASN A 105 -8.99 -16.94 -0.61
C ASN A 105 -8.33 -17.00 -1.97
N ASN A 106 -7.40 -17.94 -2.17
CA ASN A 106 -6.76 -18.20 -3.46
C ASN A 106 -6.11 -16.92 -4.02
N LEU A 107 -5.12 -16.40 -3.28
CA LEU A 107 -4.38 -15.21 -3.67
C LEU A 107 -3.44 -15.55 -4.83
N ILE A 108 -3.42 -14.68 -5.84
CA ILE A 108 -2.58 -14.83 -7.03
C ILE A 108 -1.43 -13.83 -6.93
N LEU A 109 -0.22 -14.32 -7.15
CA LEU A 109 0.98 -13.51 -7.25
C LEU A 109 1.55 -13.65 -8.64
N VAL A 110 2.17 -12.60 -9.12
CA VAL A 110 2.82 -12.55 -10.44
C VAL A 110 4.27 -12.14 -10.30
N ARG A 111 5.12 -12.50 -11.26
CA ARG A 111 6.53 -12.09 -11.32
C ARG A 111 6.89 -11.61 -12.72
N SER A 112 7.96 -10.86 -12.87
CA SER A 112 8.31 -10.23 -14.16
C SER A 112 8.84 -11.23 -15.20
N SER A 113 9.46 -12.32 -14.77
CA SER A 113 9.98 -13.36 -15.66
C SER A 113 10.03 -14.74 -14.99
N PRO A 114 10.16 -15.84 -15.75
CA PRO A 114 10.14 -17.21 -15.20
C PRO A 114 11.29 -17.56 -14.25
N THR A 115 12.31 -16.71 -14.14
CA THR A 115 13.47 -16.92 -13.26
C THR A 115 13.63 -15.78 -12.25
N ALA A 116 12.74 -14.79 -12.26
CA ALA A 116 12.79 -13.72 -11.28
C ALA A 116 12.13 -14.15 -9.97
N ASP A 117 12.62 -13.58 -8.88
CA ASP A 117 12.09 -13.77 -7.52
C ASP A 117 11.22 -12.58 -7.08
N ASP A 118 10.76 -11.75 -8.03
CA ASP A 118 10.05 -10.48 -7.81
C ASP A 118 8.52 -10.62 -7.81
N TRP A 119 8.03 -11.50 -6.94
CA TRP A 119 6.59 -11.72 -6.78
C TRP A 119 5.87 -10.45 -6.32
N HIS A 120 4.78 -10.07 -6.96
CA HIS A 120 3.99 -8.88 -6.64
C HIS A 120 2.48 -9.18 -6.66
N LEU A 121 1.70 -8.34 -5.96
CA LEU A 121 0.24 -8.34 -6.08
C LEU A 121 -0.17 -7.68 -7.40
N PRO A 122 -0.84 -8.39 -8.31
CA PRO A 122 -1.39 -7.73 -9.49
C PRO A 122 -2.55 -6.81 -9.07
N ALA A 123 -2.81 -5.77 -9.88
CA ALA A 123 -3.88 -4.79 -9.60
C ALA A 123 -5.25 -5.44 -9.31
N ALA A 124 -5.57 -6.57 -9.95
CA ALA A 124 -6.81 -7.30 -9.69
C ALA A 124 -6.92 -7.80 -8.24
N GLU A 125 -5.81 -8.25 -7.64
CA GLU A 125 -5.77 -8.73 -6.25
C GLU A 125 -5.81 -7.56 -5.26
N ILE A 126 -5.22 -6.42 -5.60
CA ILE A 126 -5.38 -5.17 -4.83
C ILE A 126 -6.86 -4.77 -4.78
N GLN A 127 -7.56 -4.78 -5.91
CA GLN A 127 -8.99 -4.44 -5.96
C GLN A 127 -9.84 -5.43 -5.16
N ARG A 128 -9.48 -6.72 -5.17
CA ARG A 128 -10.11 -7.72 -4.30
C ARG A 128 -9.87 -7.41 -2.83
N ALA A 129 -8.65 -7.06 -2.45
CA ALA A 129 -8.30 -6.71 -1.07
C ALA A 129 -9.07 -5.47 -0.59
N LYS A 130 -9.10 -4.41 -1.41
CA LYS A 130 -9.91 -3.21 -1.15
C LYS A 130 -11.37 -3.55 -0.85
N LYS A 131 -12.01 -4.30 -1.76
CA LYS A 131 -13.39 -4.74 -1.59
C LYS A 131 -13.60 -5.57 -0.33
N ALA A 132 -12.68 -6.48 -0.01
CA ALA A 132 -12.74 -7.30 1.19
C ALA A 132 -12.54 -6.47 2.48
N SER A 133 -11.83 -5.36 2.41
CA SER A 133 -11.65 -4.40 3.50
C SER A 133 -12.80 -3.39 3.65
N GLY A 134 -13.81 -3.44 2.78
CA GLY A 134 -14.98 -2.56 2.82
C GLY A 134 -14.84 -1.26 2.02
N LEU A 135 -13.85 -1.19 1.12
CA LEU A 135 -13.63 -0.07 0.18
C LEU A 135 -14.28 -0.32 -1.19
#